data_AF-A0A0W8FY96-F1
#
_entry.id   AF-A0A0W8FY96-F1
#
_cell.length_a   1.000
_cell.length_b   1.000
_cell.length_c   1.000
_cell.angle_alpha   90.00
_cell.angle_beta   90.00
_cell.angle_gamma   90.00
#
_symmetry.space_group_name_H-M   'P 1'
#
loop_
_entity.id
_entity.type
_entity.pdbx_description
1 polymer ?
#
loop_
_entity_poly.entity_id
_entity_poly.type
_entity_poly.pdbx_seq_one_letter_code
_entity_poly.pdbx_strand_id
1 'polypeptide(L)'
;MAKLYQGRTIKNISERDSYLKAVEYYQVVYNNYPDLKNSDGEDVAPGALFMCGFLQANEINDLEAAEKTYKLFLEKFPDHELASSAEIELENLGLTPEEILMKAMAQPK
;
A
#
# COMPACT_ATOMS: atom_id res chain seq x y z
N MET A 1 -10.11 -7.05 -10.19
CA MET A 1 -9.08 -6.63 -11.17
C MET A 1 -7.76 -6.26 -10.52
N ALA A 2 -7.71 -5.40 -9.49
CA ALA A 2 -6.46 -5.00 -8.81
C ALA A 2 -5.52 -6.19 -8.48
N LYS A 3 -6.06 -7.22 -7.80
CA LYS A 3 -5.30 -8.44 -7.44
C LYS A 3 -4.71 -9.22 -8.62
N LEU A 4 -5.32 -9.17 -9.81
CA LEU A 4 -4.81 -9.84 -11.02
C LEU A 4 -3.56 -9.13 -11.55
N TYR A 5 -3.60 -7.80 -11.53
CA TYR A 5 -2.47 -6.95 -11.93
C TYR A 5 -1.34 -7.00 -10.89
N GLN A 6 -1.68 -6.97 -9.60
CA GLN A 6 -0.71 -7.17 -8.52
C GLN A 6 -0.04 -8.55 -8.63
N GLY A 7 -0.82 -9.61 -8.86
CA GLY A 7 -0.31 -10.97 -9.03
C GLY A 7 0.36 -11.24 -10.39
N ARG A 8 0.47 -10.22 -11.26
CA ARG A 8 1.13 -10.31 -12.58
C ARG A 8 0.58 -11.45 -13.46
N THR A 9 -0.71 -11.74 -13.36
CA THR A 9 -1.34 -12.85 -14.10
C THR A 9 -1.72 -12.47 -15.54
N ILE A 10 -1.67 -11.17 -15.88
CA ILE A 10 -1.96 -10.66 -17.22
C ILE A 10 -0.71 -10.78 -18.09
N LYS A 11 -0.86 -11.40 -19.27
CA LYS A 11 0.25 -11.56 -20.24
C LYS A 11 0.47 -10.29 -21.05
N ASN A 12 1.68 -10.11 -21.58
CA ASN A 12 2.07 -9.02 -22.50
C ASN A 12 1.99 -7.60 -21.90
N ILE A 13 2.23 -7.46 -20.60
CA ILE A 13 2.37 -6.18 -19.91
C ILE A 13 3.67 -6.21 -19.09
N SER A 14 4.36 -5.07 -18.97
CA SER A 14 5.55 -4.99 -18.11
C SER A 14 5.15 -5.12 -16.64
N GLU A 15 6.10 -5.52 -15.80
CA GLU A 15 5.88 -5.61 -14.36
C GLU A 15 5.47 -4.27 -13.76
N ARG A 16 6.21 -3.21 -14.11
CA ARG A 16 5.90 -1.85 -13.67
C ARG A 16 4.50 -1.42 -14.10
N ASP A 17 4.12 -1.64 -15.35
CA ASP A 17 2.79 -1.27 -15.85
C ASP A 17 1.69 -2.09 -15.18
N SER A 18 1.98 -3.35 -14.84
CA SER A 18 1.07 -4.20 -14.08
C SER A 18 0.82 -3.60 -12.69
N TYR A 19 1.87 -3.17 -11.97
CA TYR A 19 1.69 -2.53 -10.67
C TYR A 19 1.01 -1.17 -10.75
N LEU A 20 1.31 -0.36 -11.76
CA LEU A 20 0.60 0.90 -12.01
C LEU A 20 -0.91 0.65 -12.20
N LYS A 21 -1.29 -0.38 -12.95
CA LYS A 21 -2.69 -0.79 -13.09
C LYS A 21 -3.30 -1.30 -11.80
N ALA A 22 -2.55 -2.05 -10.98
CA ALA A 22 -3.03 -2.47 -9.68
C ALA A 22 -3.35 -1.27 -8.77
N VAL A 23 -2.45 -0.28 -8.71
CA VAL A 23 -2.66 0.99 -7.98
C VAL A 23 -3.90 1.73 -8.49
N GLU A 24 -4.07 1.87 -9.81
CA GLU A 24 -5.26 2.50 -10.41
C GLU A 24 -6.56 1.82 -9.93
N TYR A 25 -6.62 0.49 -9.98
CA TYR A 25 -7.81 -0.23 -9.51
C TYR A 25 -8.03 -0.14 -8.01
N TYR A 26 -6.97 -0.14 -7.20
CA TYR A 26 -7.10 0.06 -5.76
C TYR A 26 -7.59 1.48 -5.42
N GLN A 27 -7.11 2.50 -6.13
CA GLN A 27 -7.63 3.86 -6.01
C GLN A 27 -9.11 3.96 -6.40
N VAL A 28 -9.53 3.26 -7.46
CA VAL A 28 -10.95 3.18 -7.84
C VAL A 28 -11.78 2.55 -6.72
N VAL A 29 -11.30 1.47 -6.09
CA VAL A 29 -12.01 0.84 -4.97
C VAL A 29 -12.17 1.82 -3.81
N TYR A 30 -11.09 2.47 -3.39
CA TYR A 30 -11.12 3.44 -2.30
C TYR A 30 -12.02 4.65 -2.60
N ASN A 31 -11.93 5.24 -3.80
CA ASN A 31 -12.65 6.48 -4.14
C ASN A 31 -14.13 6.25 -4.49
N ASN A 32 -14.44 5.17 -5.21
CA ASN A 32 -15.77 4.99 -5.81
C ASN A 32 -16.62 3.97 -5.05
N TYR A 33 -16.01 3.15 -4.20
CA TYR A 33 -16.68 2.09 -3.46
C TYR A 33 -16.28 2.08 -1.98
N PRO A 34 -16.39 3.21 -1.26
CA PRO A 34 -15.93 3.33 0.13
C PRO A 34 -16.63 2.38 1.10
N ASP A 35 -17.90 2.03 0.82
CA ASP A 35 -18.73 1.15 1.66
C ASP A 35 -18.72 -0.33 1.19
N LEU A 36 -17.86 -0.67 0.22
CA LEU A 36 -17.79 -2.04 -0.28
C LEU A 36 -17.27 -2.98 0.81
N LYS A 37 -18.05 -4.02 1.09
CA LYS A 37 -17.67 -5.09 2.00
C LYS A 37 -17.18 -6.33 1.26
N ASN A 38 -16.23 -7.06 1.84
CA ASN A 38 -15.85 -8.40 1.38
C ASN A 38 -16.87 -9.46 1.86
N SER A 39 -16.59 -10.75 1.58
CA SER A 39 -17.41 -11.89 2.01
C SER A 39 -17.61 -11.99 3.51
N ASP A 40 -16.66 -11.46 4.27
CA ASP A 40 -16.58 -11.55 5.72
C ASP A 40 -17.17 -10.29 6.40
N GLY A 41 -17.68 -9.34 5.61
CA GLY A 41 -18.32 -8.12 6.09
C GLY A 41 -17.36 -6.97 6.42
N GLU A 42 -16.09 -7.09 6.05
CA GLU A 42 -15.06 -6.09 6.33
C GLU A 42 -14.99 -5.03 5.22
N ASP A 43 -14.67 -3.79 5.58
CA ASP A 43 -14.47 -2.71 4.60
C ASP A 43 -13.27 -3.00 3.71
N VAL A 44 -13.48 -2.92 2.40
CA VAL A 44 -12.42 -3.15 1.40
C VAL A 44 -11.59 -1.88 1.18
N ALA A 45 -12.18 -0.71 1.40
CA ALA A 45 -11.55 0.58 1.11
C ALA A 45 -10.23 0.84 1.89
N PRO A 46 -10.12 0.55 3.20
CA PRO A 46 -8.86 0.67 3.92
C PRO A 46 -7.77 -0.22 3.31
N GLY A 47 -8.06 -1.52 3.12
CA GLY A 47 -7.11 -2.44 2.51
C GLY A 47 -6.66 -2.01 1.11
N ALA A 48 -7.58 -1.46 0.30
CA ALA A 48 -7.24 -0.93 -1.02
C ALA A 48 -6.29 0.27 -0.94
N LEU A 49 -6.57 1.23 -0.06
CA LEU A 49 -5.71 2.41 0.11
C LEU A 49 -4.33 2.04 0.66
N PHE A 50 -4.25 1.11 1.62
CA PHE A 50 -2.98 0.59 2.11
C PHE A 50 -2.15 -0.05 0.98
N MET A 51 -2.78 -0.91 0.17
CA MET A 51 -2.10 -1.55 -0.95
C MET A 51 -1.62 -0.57 -2.03
N CYS A 52 -2.30 0.58 -2.22
CA CYS A 52 -1.78 1.65 -3.08
C CYS A 52 -0.42 2.14 -2.57
N GLY A 53 -0.31 2.49 -1.29
CA GLY A 53 0.93 2.98 -0.69
C GLY A 53 2.04 1.94 -0.77
N PHE A 54 1.70 0.69 -0.47
CA PHE A 54 2.64 -0.43 -0.52
C PHE A 54 3.25 -0.64 -1.91
N LEU A 55 2.42 -0.69 -2.96
CA LEU A 55 2.92 -0.87 -4.33
C LEU A 55 3.69 0.36 -4.83
N GLN A 56 3.26 1.56 -4.46
CA GLN A 56 3.98 2.80 -4.77
C GLN A 56 5.39 2.78 -4.18
N ALA A 57 5.52 2.41 -2.91
CA ALA A 57 6.81 2.36 -2.22
C ALA A 57 7.71 1.24 -2.75
N ASN A 58 7.21 0.01 -2.73
CA ASN A 58 8.05 -1.19 -2.83
C ASN A 58 8.26 -1.67 -4.27
N GLU A 59 7.27 -1.51 -5.14
CA GLU A 59 7.31 -2.09 -6.49
C GLU A 59 7.54 -1.02 -7.58
N ILE A 60 6.98 0.17 -7.37
CA ILE A 60 7.06 1.29 -8.32
C ILE A 60 8.20 2.26 -7.96
N ASN A 61 8.60 2.28 -6.69
CA ASN A 61 9.59 3.20 -6.13
C ASN A 61 9.21 4.69 -6.34
N ASP A 62 7.91 4.99 -6.25
CA ASP A 62 7.36 6.35 -6.21
C ASP A 62 7.12 6.74 -4.76
N LEU A 63 8.21 7.14 -4.10
CA LEU A 63 8.21 7.43 -2.67
C LEU A 63 7.30 8.63 -2.33
N GLU A 64 7.24 9.64 -3.20
CA GLU A 64 6.38 10.80 -2.98
C GLU A 64 4.89 10.40 -2.99
N ALA A 65 4.49 9.56 -3.94
CA ALA A 65 3.12 9.05 -3.98
C ALA A 65 2.81 8.14 -2.77
N ALA A 66 3.75 7.26 -2.41
CA ALA A 66 3.60 6.38 -1.25
C ALA A 66 3.42 7.17 0.05
N GLU A 67 4.26 8.20 0.28
CA GLU A 67 4.18 9.05 1.46
C GLU A 67 2.80 9.71 1.60
N LYS A 68 2.29 10.28 0.51
CA LYS A 68 0.95 10.89 0.46
C LYS A 68 -0.14 9.86 0.76
N THR A 69 -0.04 8.67 0.19
CA THR A 69 -1.02 7.60 0.37
C THR A 69 -1.05 7.09 1.81
N TYR A 70 0.11 6.84 2.43
CA TYR A 70 0.16 6.39 3.83
C TYR A 70 -0.33 7.47 4.79
N LYS A 71 0.03 8.75 4.58
CA LYS A 71 -0.53 9.86 5.37
C LYS A 71 -2.05 9.94 5.25
N LEU A 72 -2.59 9.78 4.04
CA LEU A 72 -4.03 9.74 3.82
C LEU A 72 -4.68 8.55 4.53
N PHE A 73 -4.04 7.38 4.50
CA PHE A 73 -4.52 6.19 5.21
C PHE A 73 -4.62 6.46 6.71
N LEU A 74 -3.57 7.01 7.32
CA LEU A 74 -3.55 7.33 8.76
C LEU A 74 -4.55 8.43 9.14
N GLU A 75 -4.82 9.38 8.24
CA GLU A 75 -5.86 10.39 8.44
C GLU A 75 -7.27 9.78 8.44
N LYS A 76 -7.54 8.87 7.50
CA LYS A 76 -8.88 8.32 7.27
C LYS A 76 -9.22 7.11 8.14
N PHE A 77 -8.21 6.31 8.46
CA PHE A 77 -8.35 5.03 9.14
C PHE A 77 -7.38 4.91 10.33
N PRO A 78 -7.35 5.88 11.27
CA PRO A 78 -6.38 5.92 12.36
C PRO A 78 -6.49 4.71 13.31
N ASP A 79 -7.69 4.15 13.47
CA ASP A 79 -7.96 3.02 14.37
C ASP A 79 -8.04 1.66 13.64
N HIS A 80 -7.73 1.63 12.33
CA HIS A 80 -7.74 0.38 11.56
C HIS A 80 -6.54 -0.50 11.92
N GLU A 81 -6.69 -1.83 11.84
CA GLU A 81 -5.62 -2.78 12.16
C GLU A 81 -4.33 -2.60 11.34
N LEU A 82 -4.43 -1.94 10.18
CA LEU A 82 -3.30 -1.63 9.29
C LEU A 82 -2.67 -0.26 9.57
N ALA A 83 -3.20 0.54 10.52
CA ALA A 83 -2.65 1.86 10.84
C ALA A 83 -1.22 1.75 11.36
N SER A 84 -0.94 0.86 12.32
CA SER A 84 0.44 0.62 12.78
C SER A 84 1.36 0.17 11.64
N SER A 85 0.86 -0.63 10.70
CA SER A 85 1.65 -1.03 9.52
C SER A 85 1.94 0.17 8.61
N ALA A 86 0.96 1.04 8.36
CA ALA A 86 1.15 2.23 7.54
C ALA A 86 2.14 3.21 8.19
N GLU A 87 2.14 3.34 9.53
CA GLU A 87 3.15 4.13 10.25
C GLU A 87 4.55 3.57 10.06
N ILE A 88 4.72 2.25 10.21
CA ILE A 88 6.02 1.57 10.03
C ILE A 88 6.53 1.73 8.59
N GLU A 89 5.66 1.54 7.60
CA GLU A 89 6.01 1.73 6.19
C GLU A 89 6.40 3.18 5.90
N LEU A 90 5.69 4.16 6.47
CA LEU A 90 6.00 5.58 6.32
C LEU A 90 7.32 5.97 7.00
N GLU A 91 7.60 5.43 8.19
CA GLU A 91 8.84 5.70 8.94
C GLU A 91 10.09 5.13 8.28
N ASN A 92 9.92 4.06 7.50
CA ASN A 92 10.99 3.34 6.82
C ASN A 92 10.95 3.51 5.30
N LEU A 93 10.20 4.51 4.82
CA LEU A 93 9.99 4.73 3.41
C LEU A 93 11.31 4.94 2.66
N GLY A 94 11.51 4.16 1.60
CA GLY A 94 12.72 4.21 0.77
C GLY A 94 13.94 3.52 1.37
N LEU A 95 13.83 2.92 2.56
CA LEU A 95 14.90 2.10 3.14
C LEU A 95 14.85 0.66 2.61
N THR A 96 16.01 0.05 2.40
CA THR A 96 16.08 -1.38 2.14
C THR A 96 15.82 -2.20 3.41
N PRO A 97 15.45 -3.48 3.31
CA PRO A 97 15.32 -4.35 4.48
C PRO A 97 16.58 -4.40 5.36
N GLU A 98 17.77 -4.35 4.74
CA GLU A 98 19.04 -4.30 5.46
C GLU A 98 19.21 -2.99 6.23
N GLU A 99 18.85 -1.85 5.64
CA GLU A 99 18.90 -0.53 6.30
C GLU A 99 17.91 -0.45 7.46
N ILE A 100 16.72 -1.02 7.29
CA ILE A 100 15.71 -1.13 8.36
C ILE A 100 16.26 -1.99 9.50
N LEU A 101 16.88 -3.13 9.20
CA LEU A 101 17.49 -3.99 10.21
C LEU A 101 18.61 -3.26 10.96
N MET A 102 19.50 -2.56 10.25
CA MET A 102 20.56 -1.77 10.87
C MET A 102 20.00 -0.65 11.76
N LYS A 103 18.98 0.07 11.30
CA LYS A 103 18.27 1.11 12.07
C LYS A 103 17.68 0.52 13.36
N ALA A 104 17.02 -0.63 13.28
CA ALA A 104 16.43 -1.32 14.44
C ALA A 104 17.49 -1.81 15.44
N MET A 105 18.66 -2.25 14.97
CA MET A 105 19.78 -2.67 15.83
C MET A 105 20.51 -1.50 16.50
N ALA A 106 20.50 -0.32 15.89
CA ALA A 106 21.19 0.87 16.39
C ALA A 106 20.40 1.65 17.47
N GLN A 107 19.08 1.43 17.57
CA GLN A 107 18.24 2.05 18.59
C GLN A 107 18.27 1.21 19.88
N PRO A 108 18.88 1.67 20.99
CA PRO A 108 18.80 0.96 22.25
C PRO A 108 17.36 0.98 22.77
N LYS A 109 16.89 -0.18 23.25
CA LYS A 109 15.61 -0.32 23.98
C LYS A 109 15.60 0.50 25.26
#